data_AF-A0A7S1LS84-F1
#
_entry.id   AF-A0A7S1LS84-F1
#
_cell.length_a   1.000
_cell.length_b   1.000
_cell.length_c   1.000
_cell.angle_alpha   90.00
_cell.angle_beta   90.00
_cell.angle_gamma   90.00
#
_symmetry.space_group_name_H-M   'P 1'
#
loop_
_entity.id
_entity.type
_entity.pdbx_description
1 polymer ?
#
loop_
_entity_poly.entity_id
_entity_poly.type
_entity_poly.pdbx_seq_one_letter_code
_entity_poly.pdbx_strand_id
1 'polypeptide(L)'
;AQDTRNLPFLPGPHGSDAALVSPSSGAPVRRDIFQSRRRRLSRGGVTGRSQGGARLSAAAASAWRATMENDSQCEPSQASTAEPSELITVKVIFDYKQERWSHDFRVAKGSSVIDLKQSMVDPSSPPDDRISFDLLHQRLRLSNLDTLDDDETLEFRFLGEEEGRRLFQKDKDVRAREEEAQRRSREAEQQRQEVERLRREELARQREEEEQRRKEREAEASPEAAEVSAAPVPPPQAAAKPSAPKAPPPEAKQEEMSWTWTQKGVDAVASNPWDYGYPEPHTAFTDEHLRQVQMLSPGNLNHASLSRDGFISFGKVRERTQPVQHRAGPAAQAQKPPDASVSVAVTHKDSGQSVTLSLPPGQTIFDLKKALSSHVNRGPSSKLTLMYKTGKLLGDSAKLDALSPEDRGGLLASGLELGPPVVVTFTVYHAAKTSTGTTVALEVLDTATFQEVKKALCDTYGAKLTEVRLVTKKPGTTGFVGCKDSDRIQGLREIGASGKLMDRVASGEAKPVPTAPGSISVEVVHAKNGSTVVLQVLPDATMLQLRQAIMKAIGQTKMSEVQLVKADGSELVDFEDSESLNGRKEVMMLGCDLPNPP
;
A
#
# COMPACT_ATOMS: atom_id res chain seq x y z
N ALA A 1 -54.86 0.11 -58.73
CA ALA A 1 -55.02 -0.33 -57.34
C ALA A 1 -53.65 -0.81 -56.88
N GLN A 2 -52.80 0.06 -56.33
CA GLN A 2 -52.77 0.55 -54.93
C GLN A 2 -52.53 -0.62 -53.95
N ASP A 3 -51.60 -0.59 -52.99
CA ASP A 3 -50.77 0.51 -52.51
C ASP A 3 -49.56 -0.01 -51.70
N THR A 4 -48.60 0.88 -51.54
CA THR A 4 -47.34 0.87 -50.80
C THR A 4 -47.51 1.13 -49.29
N ARG A 5 -46.45 0.89 -48.49
CA ARG A 5 -45.99 1.54 -47.22
C ARG A 5 -45.09 0.55 -46.45
N ASN A 6 -44.03 0.88 -45.72
CA ASN A 6 -43.31 2.11 -45.40
C ASN A 6 -41.99 1.64 -44.73
N LEU A 7 -40.83 2.16 -45.14
CA LEU A 7 -39.56 2.06 -44.39
C LEU A 7 -38.95 3.48 -44.27
N PRO A 8 -38.36 3.86 -43.12
CA PRO A 8 -37.87 5.21 -42.90
C PRO A 8 -36.42 5.44 -43.37
N PHE A 9 -36.29 6.49 -44.18
CA PHE A 9 -35.24 7.51 -44.30
C PHE A 9 -33.91 7.35 -43.53
N LEU A 10 -32.81 7.38 -44.30
CA LEU A 10 -31.48 7.87 -43.91
C LEU A 10 -31.09 9.03 -44.84
N PRO A 11 -30.54 10.16 -44.33
CA PRO A 11 -30.05 11.24 -45.17
C PRO A 11 -28.60 11.02 -45.62
N GLY A 12 -28.33 11.30 -46.90
CA GLY A 12 -27.03 11.19 -47.54
C GLY A 12 -26.08 12.37 -47.28
N PRO A 13 -24.78 12.25 -47.66
CA PRO A 13 -23.80 13.30 -47.50
C PRO A 13 -23.72 14.20 -48.75
N HIS A 14 -23.78 15.51 -48.53
CA HIS A 14 -23.41 16.51 -49.53
C HIS A 14 -21.89 16.72 -49.54
N GLY A 15 -21.27 16.47 -50.70
CA GLY A 15 -19.94 16.95 -51.02
C GLY A 15 -19.95 18.42 -51.40
N SER A 16 -18.87 19.12 -51.10
CA SER A 16 -18.52 20.41 -51.72
C SER A 16 -17.00 20.45 -51.91
N ASP A 17 -16.62 20.36 -53.18
CA ASP A 17 -15.31 20.77 -53.69
C ASP A 17 -15.12 22.27 -53.54
N ALA A 18 -13.91 22.69 -53.14
CA ALA A 18 -13.37 23.99 -53.47
C ALA A 18 -11.84 23.92 -53.51
N ALA A 19 -11.31 23.91 -54.72
CA ALA A 19 -9.92 24.21 -55.02
C ALA A 19 -9.57 25.68 -54.69
N LEU A 20 -8.29 25.98 -54.40
CA LEU A 20 -7.48 27.03 -55.06
C LEU A 20 -6.16 27.30 -54.30
N VAL A 21 -5.06 27.22 -55.05
CA VAL A 21 -3.93 28.18 -55.13
C VAL A 21 -2.81 28.11 -54.08
N SER A 22 -1.65 27.66 -54.57
CA SER A 22 -0.29 27.95 -54.06
C SER A 22 0.07 29.43 -54.22
N PRO A 23 1.07 29.93 -53.46
CA PRO A 23 2.17 30.56 -54.18
C PRO A 23 3.57 30.25 -53.63
N SER A 24 4.52 30.46 -54.54
CA SER A 24 5.95 30.23 -54.47
C SER A 24 6.76 31.34 -53.81
N SER A 25 7.98 30.97 -53.42
CA SER A 25 9.25 31.72 -53.51
C SER A 25 9.42 33.05 -52.76
N GLY A 26 10.47 33.11 -51.94
CA GLY A 26 11.10 34.36 -51.52
C GLY A 26 12.23 34.16 -50.52
N ALA A 27 13.46 33.92 -51.00
CA ALA A 27 14.68 34.27 -50.28
C ALA A 27 14.77 35.83 -50.19
N PRO A 28 15.58 36.47 -49.31
CA PRO A 28 17.05 36.43 -49.47
C PRO A 28 17.94 36.82 -48.24
N VAL A 29 19.27 36.76 -48.49
CA VAL A 29 20.39 37.58 -47.96
C VAL A 29 20.95 37.36 -46.53
N ARG A 30 22.16 36.75 -46.52
CA ARG A 30 23.43 37.07 -45.80
C ARG A 30 23.45 38.14 -44.68
N ARG A 31 24.13 37.78 -43.58
CA ARG A 31 25.38 38.47 -43.15
C ARG A 31 26.21 37.61 -42.19
N ASP A 32 27.46 37.42 -42.57
CA ASP A 32 28.60 36.99 -41.75
C ASP A 32 28.88 37.97 -40.59
N ILE A 33 29.57 37.51 -39.53
CA ILE A 33 30.90 37.99 -39.10
C ILE A 33 31.31 37.41 -37.72
N PHE A 34 32.46 36.69 -37.75
CA PHE A 34 33.56 36.57 -36.78
C PHE A 34 33.39 35.84 -35.43
N GLN A 35 34.10 34.71 -35.25
CA GLN A 35 35.43 34.55 -34.58
C GLN A 35 35.30 34.51 -33.05
N SER A 36 35.97 33.68 -32.26
CA SER A 36 37.11 32.76 -32.33
C SER A 36 36.97 31.91 -31.02
N ARG A 37 37.52 30.72 -30.80
CA ARG A 37 38.96 30.46 -30.65
C ARG A 37 39.16 28.98 -30.28
N ARG A 38 40.18 28.40 -30.88
CA ARG A 38 40.78 27.08 -30.65
C ARG A 38 41.06 26.78 -29.16
N ARG A 39 41.02 25.49 -28.80
CA ARG A 39 42.22 24.75 -28.35
C ARG A 39 42.04 23.24 -28.55
N ARG A 40 42.79 22.71 -29.53
CA ARG A 40 43.23 21.31 -29.61
C ARG A 40 44.20 21.05 -28.46
N LEU A 41 44.11 19.88 -27.83
CA LEU A 41 45.30 19.12 -27.44
C LEU A 41 45.14 17.69 -27.94
N SER A 42 46.05 17.34 -28.84
CA SER A 42 46.35 16.00 -29.30
C SER A 42 47.16 15.24 -28.25
N ARG A 43 46.99 13.91 -28.22
CA ARG A 43 47.99 12.85 -27.98
C ARG A 43 47.19 11.61 -27.58
N GLY A 44 47.40 10.41 -28.07
CA GLY A 44 48.43 9.83 -28.93
C GLY A 44 48.19 8.32 -28.83
N GLY A 45 48.17 7.62 -29.95
CA GLY A 45 48.03 6.16 -29.95
C GLY A 45 49.31 5.50 -29.44
N VAL A 46 49.15 4.39 -28.71
CA VAL A 46 50.20 3.37 -28.52
C VAL A 46 49.52 2.00 -28.46
N THR A 47 49.94 1.14 -29.39
CA THR A 47 49.72 -0.31 -29.45
C THR A 47 50.44 -1.02 -28.31
N GLY A 48 49.84 -2.03 -27.68
CA GLY A 48 50.52 -2.83 -26.66
C GLY A 48 49.80 -4.14 -26.34
N ARG A 49 50.24 -5.20 -27.01
CA ARG A 49 49.94 -6.61 -26.76
C ARG A 49 50.76 -7.08 -25.55
N SER A 50 50.17 -7.73 -24.55
CA SER A 50 50.91 -8.60 -23.63
C SER A 50 50.00 -9.59 -22.90
N GLN A 51 50.37 -10.86 -23.01
CA GLN A 51 49.98 -11.96 -22.13
C GLN A 51 50.63 -11.80 -20.73
N GLY A 52 50.15 -12.60 -19.78
CA GLY A 52 50.72 -12.76 -18.43
C GLY A 52 49.75 -12.19 -17.40
N GLY A 53 49.24 -12.93 -16.44
CA GLY A 53 49.84 -14.07 -15.75
C GLY A 53 49.65 -13.79 -14.27
N ALA A 54 48.95 -14.69 -13.59
CA ALA A 54 48.54 -14.60 -12.20
C ALA A 54 49.69 -14.21 -11.26
N ARG A 55 49.42 -13.25 -10.36
CA ARG A 55 50.04 -13.09 -9.03
C ARG A 55 49.32 -11.97 -8.28
N LEU A 56 48.22 -12.31 -7.60
CA LEU A 56 47.68 -11.47 -6.53
C LEU A 56 48.48 -11.75 -5.26
N SER A 57 49.11 -10.69 -4.76
CA SER A 57 49.94 -10.64 -3.57
C SER A 57 49.12 -10.85 -2.30
N ALA A 58 49.60 -11.76 -1.47
CA ALA A 58 49.12 -12.10 -0.13
C ALA A 58 49.42 -11.02 0.94
N ALA A 59 49.02 -9.76 0.70
CA ALA A 59 49.35 -8.64 1.60
C ALA A 59 48.13 -7.85 2.12
N ALA A 60 46.90 -8.20 1.74
CA ALA A 60 45.68 -7.53 2.21
C ALA A 60 44.85 -8.37 3.23
N ALA A 61 45.31 -9.58 3.58
CA ALA A 61 44.58 -10.51 4.46
C ALA A 61 45.00 -10.43 5.95
N SER A 62 45.99 -9.61 6.31
CA SER A 62 46.55 -9.57 7.66
C SER A 62 46.10 -8.37 8.51
N ALA A 63 45.32 -7.44 7.97
CA ALA A 63 44.90 -6.23 8.69
C ALA A 63 43.47 -6.31 9.29
N TRP A 64 42.70 -7.36 8.99
CA TRP A 64 41.34 -7.55 9.55
C TRP A 64 41.26 -8.60 10.65
N ARG A 65 42.36 -9.31 10.93
CA ARG A 65 42.40 -10.39 11.91
C ARG A 65 42.87 -9.96 13.30
N ALA A 66 43.27 -8.69 13.48
CA ALA A 66 43.81 -8.17 14.74
C ALA A 66 42.83 -7.32 15.57
N THR A 67 41.55 -7.26 15.21
CA THR A 67 40.52 -6.45 15.92
C THR A 67 39.37 -7.30 16.49
N MET A 68 39.49 -8.63 16.49
CA MET A 68 38.46 -9.54 17.05
C MET A 68 38.96 -10.45 18.18
N GLU A 69 40.14 -10.17 18.75
CA GLU A 69 40.76 -11.04 19.76
C GLU A 69 40.85 -10.40 21.16
N ASN A 70 40.01 -9.40 21.46
CA ASN A 70 40.04 -8.70 22.75
C ASN A 70 38.68 -8.48 23.45
N ASP A 71 37.65 -9.27 23.10
CA ASP A 71 36.31 -9.23 23.74
C ASP A 71 35.87 -10.59 24.32
N SER A 72 36.81 -11.43 24.76
CA SER A 72 36.52 -12.72 25.42
C SER A 72 37.08 -12.80 26.82
N GLN A 73 36.69 -11.85 27.67
CA GLN A 73 36.63 -12.01 29.12
C GLN A 73 35.41 -11.26 29.67
N CYS A 74 34.21 -11.70 29.29
CA CYS A 74 33.06 -11.54 30.19
C CYS A 74 33.27 -12.53 31.33
N GLU A 75 33.43 -12.00 32.54
CA GLU A 75 33.39 -12.77 33.77
C GLU A 75 32.14 -13.68 33.80
N PRO A 76 32.22 -14.87 34.41
CA PRO A 76 31.04 -15.69 34.65
C PRO A 76 30.13 -14.95 35.64
N SER A 77 29.19 -14.17 35.11
CA SER A 77 28.09 -13.62 35.89
C SER A 77 27.44 -14.78 36.64
N GLN A 78 27.43 -14.59 37.95
CA GLN A 78 26.85 -15.45 38.97
C GLN A 78 25.61 -16.16 38.43
N ALA A 79 25.63 -17.49 38.47
CA ALA A 79 24.47 -18.32 38.24
C ALA A 79 23.38 -17.92 39.24
N SER A 80 22.52 -16.99 38.82
CA SER A 80 21.29 -16.67 39.53
C SER A 80 20.52 -17.98 39.60
N THR A 81 20.29 -18.45 40.82
CA THR A 81 19.38 -19.54 41.13
C THR A 81 18.04 -19.22 40.47
N ALA A 82 17.81 -19.76 39.28
CA ALA A 82 16.63 -19.49 38.49
C ALA A 82 15.44 -20.09 39.25
N GLU A 83 14.56 -19.22 39.74
CA GLU A 83 13.23 -19.60 40.18
C GLU A 83 12.61 -20.55 39.14
N PRO A 84 11.94 -21.64 39.55
CA PRO A 84 11.40 -22.63 38.64
C PRO A 84 10.46 -21.92 37.64
N SER A 85 10.92 -21.79 36.40
CA SER A 85 10.19 -21.09 35.35
C SER A 85 8.82 -21.74 35.18
N GLU A 86 7.77 -20.94 35.37
CA GLU A 86 6.37 -21.32 35.17
C GLU A 86 6.24 -22.02 33.81
N LEU A 87 5.75 -23.26 33.79
CA LEU A 87 5.57 -24.01 32.54
C LEU A 87 4.16 -23.75 32.02
N ILE A 88 4.05 -23.34 30.76
CA ILE A 88 2.78 -23.21 30.02
C ILE A 88 2.54 -24.46 29.16
N THR A 89 1.28 -24.75 28.87
CA THR A 89 0.87 -25.87 28.02
C THR A 89 0.36 -25.35 26.68
N VAL A 90 1.09 -25.66 25.61
CA VAL A 90 0.74 -25.26 24.24
C VAL A 90 0.20 -26.46 23.47
N LYS A 91 -1.04 -26.37 22.99
CA LYS A 91 -1.69 -27.41 22.20
C LYS A 91 -1.43 -27.18 20.70
N VAL A 92 -0.68 -28.06 20.05
CA VAL A 92 -0.43 -27.97 18.61
C VAL A 92 -1.34 -28.94 17.86
N ILE A 93 -2.11 -28.40 16.92
CA ILE A 93 -3.04 -29.12 16.07
C ILE A 93 -2.36 -29.45 14.74
N PHE A 94 -2.41 -30.71 14.35
CA PHE A 94 -1.94 -31.22 13.08
C PHE A 94 -3.14 -31.55 12.18
N ASP A 95 -3.05 -31.18 10.91
CA ASP A 95 -4.00 -31.55 9.86
C ASP A 95 -3.23 -32.20 8.72
N TYR A 96 -3.53 -33.48 8.46
CA TYR A 96 -2.92 -34.22 7.36
C TYR A 96 -3.95 -35.16 6.75
N LYS A 97 -4.15 -35.08 5.44
CA LYS A 97 -5.08 -35.95 4.70
C LYS A 97 -6.50 -36.02 5.32
N GLN A 98 -7.01 -34.88 5.80
CA GLN A 98 -8.33 -34.76 6.46
C GLN A 98 -8.41 -35.38 7.87
N GLU A 99 -7.31 -35.92 8.38
CA GLU A 99 -7.21 -36.33 9.77
C GLU A 99 -6.66 -35.17 10.59
N ARG A 100 -7.37 -34.83 11.68
CA ARG A 100 -7.00 -33.76 12.59
C ARG A 100 -6.72 -34.35 13.97
N TRP A 101 -5.53 -34.13 14.49
CA TRP A 101 -5.15 -34.50 15.85
C TRP A 101 -4.40 -33.36 16.55
N SER A 102 -4.20 -33.46 17.86
CA SER A 102 -3.48 -32.44 18.61
C SER A 102 -2.53 -33.07 19.62
N HIS A 103 -1.42 -32.41 19.89
CA HIS A 103 -0.46 -32.79 20.93
C HIS A 103 -0.19 -31.60 21.85
N ASP A 104 -0.11 -31.87 23.16
CA ASP A 104 0.17 -30.85 24.16
C ASP A 104 1.68 -30.84 24.47
N PHE A 105 2.30 -29.67 24.42
CA PHE A 105 3.71 -29.45 24.70
C PHE A 105 3.83 -28.54 25.93
N ARG A 106 4.80 -28.83 26.81
CA ARG A 106 5.07 -28.00 27.98
C ARG A 106 6.38 -27.25 27.78
N VAL A 107 6.31 -25.93 27.77
CA VAL A 107 7.46 -25.04 27.58
C VAL A 107 7.48 -23.99 28.69
N ALA A 108 8.66 -23.44 28.99
CA ALA A 108 8.75 -22.37 29.99
C ALA A 108 8.06 -21.10 29.46
N LYS A 109 7.37 -20.36 30.32
CA LYS A 109 6.79 -19.07 30.00
C LYS A 109 7.86 -18.10 29.49
N GLY A 110 7.56 -17.40 28.40
CA GLY A 110 8.51 -16.55 27.68
C GLY A 110 9.46 -17.31 26.74
N SER A 111 9.34 -18.64 26.63
CA SER A 111 10.08 -19.41 25.61
C SER A 111 9.69 -18.92 24.22
N SER A 112 10.66 -18.91 23.31
CA SER A 112 10.39 -18.51 21.93
C SER A 112 9.65 -19.61 21.17
N VAL A 113 8.98 -19.24 20.09
CA VAL A 113 8.35 -20.21 19.18
C VAL A 113 9.37 -21.22 18.65
N ILE A 114 10.63 -20.83 18.40
CA ILE A 114 11.68 -21.76 17.97
C ILE A 114 12.07 -22.77 19.07
N ASP A 115 11.99 -22.40 20.35
CA ASP A 115 12.22 -23.32 21.48
C ASP A 115 11.09 -24.35 21.57
N LEU A 116 9.85 -23.93 21.34
CA LEU A 116 8.71 -24.86 21.21
C LEU A 116 8.94 -25.82 20.05
N LYS A 117 9.31 -25.31 18.86
CA LYS A 117 9.61 -26.16 17.69
C LYS A 117 10.76 -27.14 17.97
N GLN A 118 11.76 -26.74 18.73
CA GLN A 118 12.84 -27.62 19.17
C GLN A 118 12.34 -28.75 20.08
N SER A 119 11.33 -28.51 20.92
CA SER A 119 10.71 -29.58 21.74
C SER A 119 9.83 -30.53 20.93
N MET A 120 9.34 -30.09 19.76
CA MET A 120 8.52 -30.90 18.84
C MET A 120 9.33 -31.84 17.95
N VAL A 121 10.63 -31.59 17.79
CA VAL A 121 11.53 -32.34 16.91
C VAL A 121 12.48 -33.18 17.76
N ASP A 122 12.78 -34.41 17.33
CA ASP A 122 13.73 -35.26 18.05
C ASP A 122 15.10 -34.55 18.14
N PRO A 123 15.75 -34.47 19.31
CA PRO A 123 17.06 -33.83 19.48
C PRO A 123 18.16 -34.36 18.54
N SER A 124 18.00 -35.58 18.01
CA SER A 124 18.91 -36.18 17.02
C SER A 124 18.69 -35.71 15.58
N SER A 125 17.57 -35.05 15.30
CA SER A 125 17.24 -34.54 13.97
C SER A 125 18.11 -33.33 13.61
N PRO A 126 18.37 -33.09 12.31
CA PRO A 126 19.05 -31.88 11.85
C PRO A 126 18.38 -30.62 12.42
N PRO A 127 19.16 -29.57 12.77
CA PRO A 127 18.61 -28.32 13.27
C PRO A 127 17.66 -27.63 12.26
N ASP A 128 17.80 -27.95 10.98
CA ASP A 128 16.95 -27.44 9.91
C ASP A 128 15.51 -27.97 9.96
N ASP A 129 15.27 -29.12 10.60
CA ASP A 129 13.92 -29.67 10.75
C ASP A 129 13.06 -28.77 11.63
N ARG A 130 13.69 -28.07 12.59
CA ARG A 130 13.04 -27.11 13.50
C ARG A 130 12.51 -25.86 12.78
N ILE A 131 13.03 -25.57 11.58
CA ILE A 131 12.58 -24.43 10.76
C ILE A 131 11.75 -24.89 9.55
N SER A 132 11.62 -26.19 9.30
CA SER A 132 10.92 -26.75 8.12
C SER A 132 9.39 -26.63 8.16
N PHE A 133 8.82 -26.13 9.26
CA PHE A 133 7.39 -25.94 9.45
C PHE A 133 7.11 -24.66 10.23
N ASP A 134 5.88 -24.17 10.16
CA ASP A 134 5.38 -23.00 10.87
C ASP A 134 4.21 -23.33 11.79
N LEU A 135 4.03 -22.47 12.78
CA LEU A 135 2.91 -22.50 13.72
C LEU A 135 2.03 -21.28 13.49
N LEU A 136 0.73 -21.52 13.42
CA LEU A 136 -0.29 -20.50 13.16
C LEU A 136 -1.16 -20.33 14.41
N HIS A 137 -1.29 -19.11 14.92
CA HIS A 137 -2.28 -18.75 15.92
C HIS A 137 -3.47 -18.09 15.21
N GLN A 138 -4.67 -18.69 15.27
CA GLN A 138 -5.87 -18.17 14.59
C GLN A 138 -5.64 -17.86 13.09
N ARG A 139 -4.94 -18.75 12.38
CA ARG A 139 -4.52 -18.60 10.96
C ARG A 139 -3.48 -17.51 10.68
N LEU A 140 -2.95 -16.85 11.70
CA LEU A 140 -1.82 -15.92 11.58
C LEU A 140 -0.52 -16.64 11.91
N ARG A 141 0.49 -16.47 11.06
CA ARG A 141 1.84 -17.03 11.28
C ARG A 141 2.49 -16.35 12.49
N LEU A 142 2.92 -17.14 13.46
CA LEU A 142 3.78 -16.66 14.54
C LEU A 142 5.22 -16.55 14.05
N SER A 143 5.92 -15.48 14.44
CA SER A 143 7.35 -15.34 14.15
C SER A 143 8.13 -16.37 14.95
N ASN A 144 9.24 -16.87 14.40
CA ASN A 144 10.10 -17.81 15.14
C ASN A 144 10.71 -17.20 16.41
N LEU A 145 10.70 -15.87 16.52
CA LEU A 145 11.27 -15.10 17.63
C LEU A 145 10.21 -14.55 18.59
N ASP A 146 8.92 -14.84 18.36
CA ASP A 146 7.86 -14.46 19.29
C ASP A 146 7.94 -15.32 20.55
N THR A 147 7.59 -14.74 21.70
CA THR A 147 7.56 -15.42 23.00
C THR A 147 6.16 -15.95 23.28
N LEU A 148 6.08 -17.10 23.94
CA LEU A 148 4.84 -17.74 24.36
C LEU A 148 4.66 -17.50 25.86
N ASP A 149 3.67 -16.68 26.22
CA ASP A 149 3.45 -16.25 27.60
C ASP A 149 2.23 -16.92 28.28
N ASP A 150 1.31 -17.48 27.48
CA ASP A 150 0.05 -18.08 27.93
C ASP A 150 -0.19 -19.47 27.29
N ASP A 151 -1.16 -20.20 27.83
CA ASP A 151 -1.64 -21.46 27.26
C ASP A 151 -2.35 -21.20 25.92
N GLU A 152 -1.73 -21.61 24.81
CA GLU A 152 -2.24 -21.34 23.46
C GLU A 152 -2.54 -22.62 22.67
N THR A 153 -3.41 -22.48 21.67
CA THR A 153 -3.65 -23.52 20.66
C THR A 153 -3.14 -23.05 19.30
N LEU A 154 -2.17 -23.77 18.75
CA LEU A 154 -1.48 -23.45 17.51
C LEU A 154 -1.79 -24.49 16.43
N GLU A 155 -1.83 -24.07 15.16
CA GLU A 155 -2.01 -24.98 14.02
C GLU A 155 -0.67 -25.19 13.31
N PHE A 156 -0.30 -26.45 13.10
CA PHE A 156 0.92 -26.85 12.40
C PHE A 156 0.75 -26.71 10.89
N ARG A 157 1.77 -26.16 10.22
CA ARG A 157 1.85 -26.10 8.77
C ARG A 157 3.24 -26.45 8.27
N PHE A 158 3.36 -27.52 7.50
CA PHE A 158 4.62 -27.88 6.84
C PHE A 158 4.94 -26.92 5.69
N LEU A 159 6.20 -26.47 5.60
CA LEU A 159 6.70 -25.56 4.57
C LEU A 159 7.80 -26.19 3.71
N GLY A 160 8.63 -27.03 4.33
CA GLY A 160 9.90 -27.51 3.76
C GLY A 160 11.10 -26.65 4.20
N GLU A 161 12.30 -27.22 4.10
CA GLU A 161 13.52 -26.61 4.64
C GLU A 161 13.89 -25.28 3.99
N GLU A 162 13.82 -25.17 2.65
CA GLU A 162 14.23 -23.95 1.93
C GLU A 162 13.34 -22.76 2.29
N GLU A 163 12.03 -22.96 2.30
CA GLU A 163 11.08 -21.92 2.67
C GLU A 163 11.19 -21.57 4.16
N GLY A 164 11.40 -22.59 5.01
CA GLY A 164 11.72 -22.44 6.42
C GLY A 164 12.92 -21.54 6.71
N ARG A 165 14.07 -21.81 6.07
CA ARG A 165 15.30 -20.98 6.17
C ARG A 165 15.04 -19.55 5.73
N ARG A 166 14.34 -19.37 4.60
CA ARG A 166 14.03 -18.04 4.05
C ARG A 166 13.19 -17.22 5.02
N LEU A 167 12.16 -17.83 5.60
CA LEU A 167 11.27 -17.16 6.54
C LEU A 167 11.95 -16.90 7.89
N PHE A 168 12.74 -17.84 8.40
CA PHE A 168 13.53 -17.63 9.61
C PHE A 168 14.54 -16.48 9.48
N GLN A 169 15.23 -16.38 8.33
CA GLN A 169 16.13 -15.26 8.06
C GLN A 169 15.37 -13.93 7.99
N LYS A 170 14.17 -13.93 7.38
CA LYS A 170 13.31 -12.75 7.35
C LYS A 170 12.89 -12.31 8.75
N ASP A 171 12.52 -13.24 9.64
CA ASP A 171 12.15 -12.94 11.02
C ASP A 171 13.33 -12.33 11.79
N LYS A 172 14.54 -12.86 11.60
CA LYS A 172 15.79 -12.29 12.14
C LYS A 172 16.05 -10.87 11.65
N ASP A 173 15.91 -10.63 10.35
CA ASP A 173 16.14 -9.31 9.76
C ASP A 173 15.11 -8.28 10.27
N VAL A 174 13.84 -8.69 10.44
CA VAL A 174 12.79 -7.84 11.02
C VAL A 174 13.13 -7.49 12.46
N ARG A 175 13.49 -8.48 13.28
CA ARG A 175 13.86 -8.25 14.68
C ARG A 175 15.08 -7.33 14.81
N ALA A 176 16.10 -7.51 13.98
CA ALA A 176 17.28 -6.65 13.97
C ALA A 176 16.94 -5.19 13.62
N ARG A 177 16.03 -4.97 12.66
CA ARG A 177 15.57 -3.61 12.30
C ARG A 177 14.76 -2.96 13.42
N GLU A 178 13.90 -3.72 14.10
CA GLU A 178 13.13 -3.24 15.24
C GLU A 178 14.04 -2.86 16.40
N GLU A 179 15.04 -3.69 16.72
CA GLU A 179 16.03 -3.39 17.75
C GLU A 179 16.88 -2.16 17.40
N GLU A 180 17.32 -2.02 16.15
CA GLU A 180 18.02 -0.81 15.70
C GLU A 180 17.13 0.44 15.79
N ALA A 181 15.85 0.32 15.42
CA ALA A 181 14.89 1.42 15.54
C ALA A 181 14.67 1.82 17.01
N GLN A 182 14.56 0.84 17.91
CA GLN A 182 14.47 1.08 19.35
C GLN A 182 15.73 1.75 19.89
N ARG A 183 16.93 1.31 19.47
CA ARG A 183 18.19 1.95 19.86
C ARG A 183 18.25 3.40 19.41
N ARG A 184 17.92 3.67 18.14
CA ARG A 184 17.84 5.03 17.59
C ARG A 184 16.81 5.89 18.34
N SER A 185 15.69 5.32 18.74
CA SER A 185 14.68 6.01 19.55
C SER A 185 15.22 6.41 20.92
N ARG A 186 15.93 5.50 21.60
CA ARG A 186 16.56 5.79 22.91
C ARG A 186 17.65 6.85 22.79
N GLU A 187 18.50 6.75 21.76
CA GLU A 187 19.53 7.76 21.47
C GLU A 187 18.90 9.14 21.18
N ALA A 188 17.84 9.18 20.38
CA ALA A 188 17.12 10.42 20.08
C ALA A 188 16.43 11.01 21.31
N GLU A 189 15.90 10.19 22.20
CA GLU A 189 15.34 10.64 23.47
C GLU A 189 16.41 11.19 24.41
N GLN A 190 17.56 10.52 24.53
CA GLN A 190 18.70 11.02 25.28
C GLN A 190 19.20 12.37 24.74
N GLN A 191 19.31 12.50 23.42
CA GLN A 191 19.67 13.79 22.78
C GLN A 191 18.63 14.87 23.06
N ARG A 192 17.34 14.55 23.05
CA ARG A 192 16.27 15.50 23.42
C ARG A 192 16.40 15.94 24.86
N GLN A 193 16.62 15.02 25.79
CA GLN A 193 16.82 15.33 27.21
C GLN A 193 18.07 16.18 27.43
N GLU A 194 19.15 15.93 26.69
CA GLU A 194 20.38 16.73 26.76
C GLU A 194 20.17 18.15 26.23
N VAL A 195 19.51 18.30 25.08
CA VAL A 195 19.15 19.62 24.52
C VAL A 195 18.23 20.39 25.46
N GLU A 196 17.26 19.71 26.08
CA GLU A 196 16.36 20.32 27.06
C GLU A 196 17.11 20.75 28.33
N ARG A 197 18.05 19.93 28.81
CA ARG A 197 18.93 20.28 29.93
C ARG A 197 19.75 21.53 29.63
N LEU A 198 20.41 21.58 28.47
CA LEU A 198 21.21 22.74 28.05
C LEU A 198 20.35 24.00 27.92
N ARG A 199 19.13 23.88 27.37
CA ARG A 199 18.19 25.01 27.28
C ARG A 199 17.76 25.51 28.66
N ARG A 200 17.58 24.61 29.63
CA ARG A 200 17.24 24.97 31.01
C ARG A 200 18.40 25.67 31.72
N GLU A 201 19.63 25.22 31.51
CA GLU A 201 20.85 25.87 32.02
C GLU A 201 21.03 27.28 31.41
N GLU A 202 20.81 27.43 30.10
CA GLU A 202 20.88 28.74 29.43
C GLU A 202 19.85 29.73 29.97
N LEU A 203 18.60 29.29 30.16
CA LEU A 203 17.55 30.13 30.77
C LEU A 203 17.87 30.49 32.22
N ALA A 204 18.49 29.59 32.99
CA ALA A 204 18.95 29.91 34.34
C ALA A 204 20.04 30.99 34.32
N ARG A 205 21.02 30.88 33.42
CA ARG A 205 22.07 31.89 33.25
C ARG A 205 21.51 33.25 32.85
N GLN A 206 20.53 33.29 31.95
CA GLN A 206 19.86 34.54 31.56
C GLN A 206 19.15 35.21 32.75
N ARG A 207 18.51 34.42 33.62
CA ARG A 207 17.86 34.94 34.84
C ARG A 207 18.86 35.50 35.84
N GLU A 208 20.00 34.82 36.03
CA GLU A 208 21.07 35.29 36.89
C GLU A 208 21.66 36.62 36.37
N GLU A 209 21.89 36.73 35.07
CA GLU A 209 22.37 37.97 34.43
C GLU A 209 21.34 39.12 34.57
N GLU A 210 20.04 38.83 34.38
CA GLU A 210 18.98 39.82 34.57
C GLU A 210 18.88 40.28 36.04
N GLU A 211 19.02 39.36 37.00
CA GLU A 211 19.03 39.69 38.43
C GLU A 211 20.25 40.55 38.79
N GLN A 212 21.43 40.27 38.23
CA GLN A 212 22.62 41.11 38.41
C GLN A 212 22.38 42.52 37.85
N ARG A 213 21.88 42.64 36.62
CA ARG A 213 21.56 43.95 36.03
C ARG A 213 20.51 44.71 36.83
N ARG A 214 19.54 44.01 37.44
CA ARG A 214 18.57 44.63 38.34
C ARG A 214 19.23 45.16 39.61
N LYS A 215 20.12 44.39 40.23
CA LYS A 215 20.87 44.83 41.42
C LYS A 215 21.77 46.03 41.11
N GLU A 216 22.42 46.05 39.95
CA GLU A 216 23.21 47.20 39.49
C GLU A 216 22.34 48.45 39.33
N ARG A 217 21.18 48.33 38.67
CA ARG A 217 20.22 49.43 38.53
C ARG A 217 19.68 49.92 39.87
N GLU A 218 19.42 49.01 40.80
CA GLU A 218 18.95 49.34 42.14
C GLU A 218 20.05 50.05 42.96
N ALA A 219 21.30 49.59 42.87
CA ALA A 219 22.44 50.25 43.50
C ALA A 219 22.71 51.65 42.91
N GLU A 220 22.53 51.82 41.60
CA GLU A 220 22.65 53.12 40.93
C GLU A 220 21.50 54.08 41.30
N ALA A 221 20.28 53.56 41.52
CA ALA A 221 19.11 54.36 41.90
C ALA A 221 19.01 54.67 43.41
N SER A 222 19.72 53.93 44.26
CA SER A 222 19.59 54.02 45.73
C SER A 222 20.20 55.25 46.43
N PRO A 223 21.08 56.10 45.86
CA PRO A 223 21.57 57.26 46.60
C PRO A 223 20.61 58.47 46.62
N GLU A 224 19.53 58.49 45.81
CA GLU A 224 18.71 59.71 45.63
C GLU A 224 17.29 59.66 46.25
N ALA A 225 16.83 58.51 46.74
CA ALA A 225 15.43 58.31 47.20
C ALA A 225 15.25 58.14 48.72
N ALA A 226 16.20 58.58 49.54
CA ALA A 226 16.10 58.51 51.01
C ALA A 226 15.22 59.61 51.65
N GLU A 227 14.50 60.41 50.85
CA GLU A 227 13.51 61.35 51.35
C GLU A 227 12.16 61.07 50.70
N VAL A 228 11.09 61.13 51.51
CA VAL A 228 9.66 61.00 51.15
C VAL A 228 9.01 59.64 51.45
N SER A 229 8.51 59.60 52.70
CA SER A 229 7.11 59.33 53.02
C SER A 229 6.65 57.88 53.22
N ALA A 230 6.38 57.59 54.49
CA ALA A 230 5.64 56.44 54.99
C ALA A 230 4.12 56.67 54.86
N ALA A 231 3.40 55.69 54.30
CA ALA A 231 1.96 55.55 54.46
C ALA A 231 1.55 54.06 54.54
N PRO A 232 0.63 53.68 55.45
CA PRO A 232 0.31 52.29 55.75
C PRO A 232 -0.81 51.72 54.86
N VAL A 233 -0.64 50.49 54.37
CA VAL A 233 -1.62 49.74 53.57
C VAL A 233 -2.30 48.65 54.43
N PRO A 234 -3.64 48.48 54.36
CA PRO A 234 -4.43 47.59 55.22
C PRO A 234 -4.45 46.10 54.76
N PRO A 235 -4.87 45.17 55.64
CA PRO A 235 -4.74 43.72 55.44
C PRO A 235 -5.85 43.07 54.57
N PRO A 236 -5.58 41.94 53.90
CA PRO A 236 -6.56 41.24 53.07
C PRO A 236 -7.51 40.35 53.89
N GLN A 237 -8.80 40.46 53.59
CA GLN A 237 -9.89 39.66 54.17
C GLN A 237 -9.94 38.24 53.59
N ALA A 238 -10.08 37.26 54.48
CA ALA A 238 -10.28 35.86 54.18
C ALA A 238 -11.73 35.59 53.72
N ALA A 239 -11.89 34.89 52.58
CA ALA A 239 -13.18 34.44 52.06
C ALA A 239 -13.37 32.93 52.28
N ALA A 240 -14.61 32.58 52.60
CA ALA A 240 -15.07 31.35 53.23
C ALA A 240 -15.25 30.16 52.28
N LYS A 241 -15.11 28.96 52.86
CA LYS A 241 -15.54 27.66 52.31
C LYS A 241 -17.07 27.55 52.29
N PRO A 242 -17.70 27.01 51.23
CA PRO A 242 -19.04 26.45 51.31
C PRO A 242 -19.04 24.93 51.52
N SER A 243 -20.03 24.52 52.31
CA SER A 243 -20.36 23.22 52.86
C SER A 243 -20.97 22.22 51.86
N ALA A 244 -20.64 20.95 52.05
CA ALA A 244 -21.23 19.79 51.36
C ALA A 244 -22.60 19.37 51.93
N PRO A 245 -23.54 18.85 51.11
CA PRO A 245 -24.71 18.11 51.58
C PRO A 245 -24.50 16.58 51.54
N LYS A 246 -25.14 15.92 52.51
CA LYS A 246 -25.07 14.49 52.85
C LYS A 246 -26.28 13.74 52.25
N ALA A 247 -26.06 12.55 51.68
CA ALA A 247 -27.10 11.62 51.18
C ALA A 247 -26.78 10.15 51.59
N PRO A 248 -27.79 9.23 51.56
CA PRO A 248 -27.94 8.07 52.46
C PRO A 248 -27.35 6.72 51.91
N PRO A 249 -27.50 5.56 52.60
CA PRO A 249 -26.52 4.46 52.58
C PRO A 249 -26.72 3.44 51.43
N PRO A 250 -25.67 2.67 51.04
CA PRO A 250 -25.76 1.69 49.96
C PRO A 250 -26.12 0.28 50.47
N GLU A 251 -27.09 -0.33 49.80
CA GLU A 251 -27.40 -1.75 49.86
C GLU A 251 -26.59 -2.48 48.76
N ALA A 252 -25.99 -3.62 49.10
CA ALA A 252 -24.99 -4.29 48.29
C ALA A 252 -25.57 -5.02 47.06
N LYS A 253 -24.91 -4.90 45.89
CA LYS A 253 -24.82 -5.93 44.82
C LYS A 253 -23.86 -5.56 43.68
N GLN A 254 -23.27 -6.62 43.12
CA GLN A 254 -22.26 -6.68 42.06
C GLN A 254 -22.81 -6.30 40.66
N GLU A 255 -21.97 -6.28 39.61
CA GLU A 255 -21.40 -5.04 39.06
C GLU A 255 -21.02 -5.23 37.52
N GLU A 256 -21.45 -4.42 36.51
CA GLU A 256 -20.93 -4.43 35.07
C GLU A 256 -20.78 -3.06 34.26
N MET A 257 -19.71 -2.89 33.43
CA MET A 257 -18.94 -1.63 33.15
C MET A 257 -19.23 -0.80 31.84
N SER A 258 -19.11 0.54 31.86
CA SER A 258 -19.28 1.52 30.73
C SER A 258 -18.34 2.76 30.85
N TRP A 259 -18.05 3.55 29.81
CA TRP A 259 -17.18 4.75 29.89
C TRP A 259 -17.97 6.06 30.06
N THR A 260 -17.47 7.01 30.87
CA THR A 260 -18.08 8.32 31.17
C THR A 260 -17.04 9.45 31.08
N TRP A 261 -17.48 10.67 30.74
CA TRP A 261 -16.61 11.85 30.73
C TRP A 261 -16.20 12.25 32.15
N THR A 262 -14.92 12.61 32.35
CA THR A 262 -14.46 13.28 33.56
C THR A 262 -14.61 14.80 33.42
N GLN A 263 -14.56 15.53 34.54
CA GLN A 263 -14.50 17.00 34.52
C GLN A 263 -13.34 17.50 33.65
N LYS A 264 -12.18 16.83 33.72
CA LYS A 264 -10.99 17.15 32.91
C LYS A 264 -11.25 16.94 31.40
N GLY A 265 -11.98 15.90 31.03
CA GLY A 265 -12.49 15.66 29.67
C GLY A 265 -13.36 16.80 29.17
N VAL A 266 -14.31 17.20 29.99
CA VAL A 266 -15.27 18.27 29.70
C VAL A 266 -14.55 19.61 29.51
N ASP A 267 -13.65 19.97 30.42
CA ASP A 267 -12.90 21.23 30.37
C ASP A 267 -11.98 21.31 29.14
N ALA A 268 -11.38 20.16 28.74
CA ALA A 268 -10.53 20.09 27.55
C ALA A 268 -11.34 20.31 26.26
N VAL A 269 -12.53 19.73 26.16
CA VAL A 269 -13.44 19.93 25.01
C VAL A 269 -14.02 21.33 25.02
N ALA A 270 -14.37 21.88 26.20
CA ALA A 270 -14.93 23.22 26.35
C ALA A 270 -14.00 24.34 25.88
N SER A 271 -12.68 24.10 25.86
CA SER A 271 -11.68 25.04 25.36
C SER A 271 -11.69 25.25 23.83
N ASN A 272 -12.45 24.43 23.08
CA ASN A 272 -12.65 24.56 21.62
C ASN A 272 -14.15 24.44 21.25
N PRO A 273 -14.92 25.54 21.31
CA PRO A 273 -16.35 25.50 21.10
C PRO A 273 -16.70 25.47 19.60
N TRP A 274 -17.14 24.32 19.08
CA TRP A 274 -17.84 24.22 17.80
C TRP A 274 -19.10 23.35 17.93
N ASP A 275 -20.23 23.92 17.47
CA ASP A 275 -21.57 23.42 17.06
C ASP A 275 -22.29 22.21 17.70
N TYR A 276 -21.71 21.41 18.61
CA TYR A 276 -22.39 20.20 19.11
C TYR A 276 -22.36 20.03 20.64
N GLY A 277 -22.71 21.09 21.38
CA GLY A 277 -23.06 21.01 22.80
C GLY A 277 -21.90 20.65 23.74
N TYR A 278 -21.90 21.21 24.95
CA TYR A 278 -20.89 20.88 25.95
C TYR A 278 -21.27 19.53 26.59
N PRO A 279 -20.42 18.48 26.51
CA PRO A 279 -20.68 17.26 27.25
C PRO A 279 -20.69 17.60 28.74
N GLU A 280 -21.68 17.10 29.48
CA GLU A 280 -21.70 17.26 30.93
C GLU A 280 -20.82 16.20 31.59
N PRO A 281 -20.15 16.51 32.72
CA PRO A 281 -19.41 15.53 33.51
C PRO A 281 -20.30 14.32 33.84
N HIS A 282 -19.73 13.13 33.78
CA HIS A 282 -20.40 11.84 34.04
C HIS A 282 -21.42 11.37 33.00
N THR A 283 -21.57 12.09 31.89
CA THR A 283 -22.32 11.57 30.73
C THR A 283 -21.52 10.47 30.00
N ALA A 284 -22.22 9.55 29.32
CA ALA A 284 -21.59 8.43 28.66
C ALA A 284 -20.64 8.87 27.53
N PHE A 285 -19.43 8.33 27.52
CA PHE A 285 -18.45 8.54 26.46
C PHE A 285 -18.70 7.56 25.32
N THR A 286 -19.04 8.07 24.14
CA THR A 286 -19.39 7.27 22.96
C THR A 286 -18.20 7.14 22.00
N ASP A 287 -18.24 6.15 21.11
CA ASP A 287 -17.22 6.00 20.06
C ASP A 287 -17.17 7.20 19.09
N GLU A 288 -18.26 7.97 18.97
CA GLU A 288 -18.28 9.19 18.17
C GLU A 288 -17.45 10.31 18.84
N HIS A 289 -17.50 10.41 20.17
CA HIS A 289 -16.62 11.30 20.93
C HIS A 289 -15.14 10.91 20.76
N LEU A 290 -14.82 9.61 20.73
CA LEU A 290 -13.45 9.12 20.50
C LEU A 290 -12.92 9.56 19.13
N ARG A 291 -13.72 9.39 18.06
CA ARG A 291 -13.33 9.79 16.70
C ARG A 291 -13.07 11.29 16.58
N GLN A 292 -13.85 12.11 17.28
CA GLN A 292 -13.66 13.57 17.27
C GLN A 292 -12.39 13.99 18.00
N VAL A 293 -12.11 13.39 19.17
CA VAL A 293 -10.85 13.65 19.89
C VAL A 293 -9.63 13.21 19.07
N GLN A 294 -9.74 12.11 18.30
CA GLN A 294 -8.71 11.67 17.35
C GLN A 294 -8.51 12.64 16.17
N MET A 295 -9.54 13.35 15.71
CA MET A 295 -9.37 14.35 14.64
C MET A 295 -8.64 15.61 15.12
N LEU A 296 -8.77 15.96 16.40
CA LEU A 296 -8.22 17.19 16.98
C LEU A 296 -6.82 17.01 17.56
N SER A 297 -6.39 15.77 17.79
CA SER A 297 -5.07 15.46 18.33
C SER A 297 -4.23 14.68 17.32
N PRO A 298 -2.97 15.09 17.02
CA PRO A 298 -2.13 14.42 16.01
C PRO A 298 -1.54 13.07 16.45
N GLY A 299 -2.28 12.26 17.24
CA GLY A 299 -1.89 10.92 17.67
C GLY A 299 -3.05 9.95 17.65
N ASN A 300 -2.77 8.65 17.40
CA ASN A 300 -3.76 7.57 17.49
C ASN A 300 -4.21 7.37 18.94
N LEU A 301 -5.09 8.24 19.44
CA LEU A 301 -5.69 8.13 20.77
C LEU A 301 -6.75 7.04 20.77
N ASN A 302 -6.69 6.08 21.68
CA ASN A 302 -7.74 5.08 21.93
C ASN A 302 -8.37 5.30 23.34
N HIS A 303 -9.45 4.57 23.65
CA HIS A 303 -10.11 4.63 24.96
C HIS A 303 -9.13 4.45 26.14
N ALA A 304 -8.10 3.60 25.99
CA ALA A 304 -7.09 3.38 27.01
C ALA A 304 -6.19 4.61 27.24
N SER A 305 -5.75 5.30 26.17
CA SER A 305 -4.98 6.54 26.30
C SER A 305 -5.80 7.69 26.90
N LEU A 306 -7.06 7.84 26.49
CA LEU A 306 -7.94 8.88 27.04
C LEU A 306 -8.30 8.63 28.50
N SER A 307 -8.44 7.36 28.88
CA SER A 307 -8.63 6.98 30.27
C SER A 307 -7.38 7.22 31.10
N ARG A 308 -6.19 6.85 30.59
CA ARG A 308 -4.91 7.08 31.26
C ARG A 308 -4.63 8.57 31.48
N ASP A 309 -4.99 9.40 30.51
CA ASP A 309 -4.81 10.84 30.60
C ASP A 309 -5.94 11.52 31.40
N GLY A 310 -6.91 10.73 31.89
CA GLY A 310 -7.96 11.14 32.80
C GLY A 310 -9.08 11.95 32.15
N PHE A 311 -9.26 11.85 30.83
CA PHE A 311 -10.36 12.52 30.11
C PHE A 311 -11.67 11.72 30.18
N ILE A 312 -11.58 10.39 30.32
CA ILE A 312 -12.73 9.50 30.47
C ILE A 312 -12.48 8.52 31.63
N SER A 313 -13.54 8.07 32.29
CA SER A 313 -13.53 7.11 33.38
C SER A 313 -14.45 5.92 33.07
N PHE A 314 -14.12 4.72 33.53
CA PHE A 314 -14.98 3.55 33.36
C PHE A 314 -15.90 3.39 34.59
N GLY A 315 -17.22 3.57 34.42
CA GLY A 315 -18.26 3.44 35.44
C GLY A 315 -19.40 2.45 35.08
N LYS A 316 -20.00 1.85 36.11
CA LYS A 316 -20.97 0.74 36.06
C LYS A 316 -22.42 1.23 36.17
N VAL A 317 -23.33 0.92 35.21
CA VAL A 317 -24.76 1.34 35.27
C VAL A 317 -25.72 0.26 34.72
N ARG A 318 -26.90 0.15 35.35
CA ARG A 318 -27.82 -1.01 35.42
C ARG A 318 -28.77 -1.22 34.23
N GLU A 319 -29.04 -2.51 33.98
CA GLU A 319 -29.83 -3.12 32.91
C GLU A 319 -31.37 -3.09 33.08
N ARG A 320 -31.99 -3.25 31.91
CA ARG A 320 -33.40 -3.36 31.55
C ARG A 320 -33.71 -4.84 31.27
N THR A 321 -34.79 -5.38 31.82
CA THR A 321 -35.16 -6.81 31.73
C THR A 321 -35.64 -7.24 30.34
N GLN A 322 -35.15 -8.38 29.82
CA GLN A 322 -35.83 -9.21 28.82
C GLN A 322 -35.83 -10.70 29.25
N PRO A 323 -36.84 -11.49 28.84
CA PRO A 323 -37.05 -12.85 29.34
C PRO A 323 -36.23 -13.92 28.59
N VAL A 324 -35.83 -14.94 29.36
CA VAL A 324 -34.96 -16.06 29.00
C VAL A 324 -35.70 -17.14 28.21
N GLN A 325 -35.12 -17.60 27.09
CA GLN A 325 -35.52 -18.85 26.41
C GLN A 325 -34.49 -19.96 26.72
N HIS A 326 -35.01 -21.13 27.12
CA HIS A 326 -34.25 -22.34 27.38
C HIS A 326 -33.68 -22.95 26.08
N ARG A 327 -32.41 -23.38 26.10
CA ARG A 327 -31.77 -24.13 25.01
C ARG A 327 -31.40 -25.55 25.48
N ALA A 328 -31.95 -26.54 24.79
CA ALA A 328 -31.62 -27.96 24.92
C ALA A 328 -30.35 -28.32 24.14
N GLY A 329 -29.77 -29.48 24.49
CA GLY A 329 -28.41 -29.93 24.19
C GLY A 329 -28.08 -30.35 22.74
N PRO A 330 -26.90 -30.95 22.54
CA PRO A 330 -26.23 -31.03 21.24
C PRO A 330 -26.72 -32.23 20.41
N ALA A 331 -27.09 -31.96 19.17
CA ALA A 331 -27.37 -32.95 18.13
C ALA A 331 -26.26 -32.95 17.07
N ALA A 332 -26.06 -34.13 16.50
CA ALA A 332 -25.02 -34.54 15.56
C ALA A 332 -24.77 -33.59 14.38
N GLN A 333 -23.50 -33.51 13.97
CA GLN A 333 -23.02 -32.72 12.83
C GLN A 333 -23.54 -33.29 11.51
N ALA A 334 -24.55 -32.64 10.94
CA ALA A 334 -24.99 -32.81 9.56
C ALA A 334 -24.10 -31.97 8.61
N GLN A 335 -23.81 -32.53 7.44
CA GLN A 335 -22.99 -31.91 6.41
C GLN A 335 -23.54 -30.52 6.02
N LYS A 336 -22.66 -29.51 6.06
CA LYS A 336 -22.96 -28.10 5.77
C LYS A 336 -23.40 -27.97 4.30
N PRO A 337 -24.61 -27.47 3.99
CA PRO A 337 -25.04 -27.27 2.61
C PRO A 337 -24.12 -26.27 1.87
N PRO A 338 -24.01 -26.38 0.53
CA PRO A 338 -23.16 -25.50 -0.27
C PRO A 338 -23.50 -24.03 0.01
N ASP A 339 -22.46 -23.23 0.25
CA ASP A 339 -22.59 -21.83 0.67
C ASP A 339 -23.46 -21.06 -0.33
N ALA A 340 -24.63 -20.61 0.12
CA ALA A 340 -25.62 -19.93 -0.72
C ALA A 340 -25.10 -18.56 -1.16
N SER A 341 -24.44 -18.49 -2.31
CA SER A 341 -23.95 -17.25 -2.90
C SER A 341 -25.05 -16.50 -3.68
N VAL A 342 -25.04 -15.18 -3.61
CA VAL A 342 -25.93 -14.29 -4.37
C VAL A 342 -25.23 -13.79 -5.63
N SER A 343 -25.78 -14.14 -6.79
CA SER A 343 -25.32 -13.61 -8.08
C SER A 343 -25.99 -12.26 -8.39
N VAL A 344 -25.19 -11.28 -8.81
CA VAL A 344 -25.62 -9.92 -9.15
C VAL A 344 -25.04 -9.53 -10.50
N ALA A 345 -25.88 -9.07 -11.42
CA ALA A 345 -25.46 -8.57 -12.72
C ALA A 345 -25.55 -7.03 -12.74
N VAL A 346 -24.44 -6.39 -13.08
CA VAL A 346 -24.32 -4.92 -13.09
C VAL A 346 -23.90 -4.47 -14.48
N THR A 347 -24.68 -3.55 -15.06
CA THR A 347 -24.46 -3.01 -16.42
C THR A 347 -24.02 -1.56 -16.35
N HIS A 348 -22.97 -1.17 -17.05
CA HIS A 348 -22.54 0.22 -17.11
C HIS A 348 -23.58 1.04 -17.89
N LYS A 349 -23.98 2.18 -17.32
CA LYS A 349 -25.09 3.00 -17.82
C LYS A 349 -24.88 3.50 -19.25
N ASP A 350 -23.65 3.89 -19.58
CA ASP A 350 -23.35 4.56 -20.85
C ASP A 350 -22.79 3.59 -21.90
N SER A 351 -21.95 2.63 -21.49
CA SER A 351 -21.30 1.68 -22.42
C SER A 351 -22.10 0.39 -22.63
N GLY A 352 -23.09 0.10 -21.78
CA GLY A 352 -23.90 -1.12 -21.86
C GLY A 352 -23.17 -2.41 -21.49
N GLN A 353 -21.89 -2.32 -21.09
CA GLN A 353 -21.10 -3.48 -20.69
C GLN A 353 -21.56 -4.02 -19.34
N SER A 354 -21.74 -5.33 -19.23
CA SER A 354 -22.23 -5.98 -18.02
C SER A 354 -21.20 -6.91 -17.37
N VAL A 355 -21.13 -6.88 -16.04
CA VAL A 355 -20.30 -7.77 -15.21
C VAL A 355 -21.21 -8.50 -14.23
N THR A 356 -21.03 -9.82 -14.11
CA THR A 356 -21.77 -10.66 -13.15
C THR A 356 -20.81 -11.13 -12.06
N LEU A 357 -21.16 -10.86 -10.80
CA LEU A 357 -20.38 -11.26 -9.63
C LEU A 357 -21.20 -12.15 -8.70
N SER A 358 -20.52 -13.10 -8.05
CA SER A 358 -21.09 -13.95 -7.01
C SER A 358 -20.53 -13.53 -5.65
N LEU A 359 -21.40 -13.12 -4.73
CA LEU A 359 -21.02 -12.67 -3.39
C LEU A 359 -21.67 -13.54 -2.31
N PRO A 360 -21.05 -13.69 -1.12
CA PRO A 360 -21.69 -14.33 0.03
C PRO A 360 -23.01 -13.62 0.43
N PRO A 361 -23.93 -14.32 1.10
CA PRO A 361 -25.16 -13.70 1.60
C PRO A 361 -24.84 -12.71 2.73
N GLY A 362 -25.71 -11.74 2.95
CA GLY A 362 -25.57 -10.69 3.96
C GLY A 362 -24.68 -9.51 3.56
N GLN A 363 -24.03 -9.57 2.40
CA GLN A 363 -23.16 -8.50 1.88
C GLN A 363 -23.96 -7.25 1.52
N THR A 364 -23.31 -6.09 1.59
CA THR A 364 -23.92 -4.78 1.30
C THR A 364 -23.63 -4.30 -0.12
N ILE A 365 -24.33 -3.24 -0.55
CA ILE A 365 -24.02 -2.53 -1.79
C ILE A 365 -22.58 -2.00 -1.79
N PHE A 366 -22.05 -1.56 -0.64
CA PHE A 366 -20.66 -1.16 -0.51
C PHE A 366 -19.68 -2.30 -0.86
N ASP A 367 -19.96 -3.51 -0.38
CA ASP A 367 -19.13 -4.69 -0.65
C ASP A 367 -19.19 -5.08 -2.13
N LEU A 368 -20.37 -4.99 -2.75
CA LEU A 368 -20.53 -5.15 -4.20
C LEU A 368 -19.71 -4.12 -4.98
N LYS A 369 -19.74 -2.83 -4.59
CA LYS A 369 -18.93 -1.78 -5.23
C LYS A 369 -17.44 -2.06 -5.12
N LYS A 370 -17.00 -2.53 -3.95
CA LYS A 370 -15.60 -2.93 -3.72
C LYS A 370 -15.22 -4.12 -4.60
N ALA A 371 -16.06 -5.15 -4.65
CA ALA A 371 -15.85 -6.33 -5.49
C ALA A 371 -15.79 -5.96 -6.99
N LEU A 372 -16.70 -5.10 -7.47
CA LEU A 372 -16.67 -4.57 -8.84
C LEU A 372 -15.37 -3.82 -9.12
N SER A 373 -14.97 -2.88 -8.26
CA SER A 373 -13.73 -2.10 -8.44
C SER A 373 -12.48 -2.99 -8.49
N SER A 374 -12.44 -4.05 -7.68
CA SER A 374 -11.36 -5.04 -7.68
C SER A 374 -11.37 -5.91 -8.94
N HIS A 375 -12.55 -6.33 -9.41
CA HIS A 375 -12.69 -7.17 -10.59
C HIS A 375 -12.26 -6.43 -11.86
N VAL A 376 -12.73 -5.20 -12.04
CA VAL A 376 -12.41 -4.39 -13.23
C VAL A 376 -11.06 -3.66 -13.12
N ASN A 377 -10.45 -3.67 -11.93
CA ASN A 377 -9.18 -3.00 -11.65
C ASN A 377 -9.18 -1.50 -12.01
N ARG A 378 -10.31 -0.81 -11.79
CA ARG A 378 -10.46 0.63 -12.07
C ARG A 378 -10.93 1.35 -10.81
N GLY A 379 -10.20 2.40 -10.44
CA GLY A 379 -10.61 3.43 -9.47
C GLY A 379 -10.99 2.95 -8.06
N PRO A 380 -11.28 3.90 -7.15
CA PRO A 380 -11.85 3.58 -5.85
C PRO A 380 -13.34 3.29 -5.99
N SER A 381 -13.86 2.38 -5.17
CA SER A 381 -15.29 2.05 -5.10
C SER A 381 -16.20 3.25 -4.79
N SER A 382 -15.65 4.32 -4.20
CA SER A 382 -16.40 5.56 -3.90
C SER A 382 -16.83 6.34 -5.13
N LYS A 383 -16.16 6.19 -6.28
CA LYS A 383 -16.58 6.80 -7.55
C LYS A 383 -17.68 6.01 -8.25
N LEU A 384 -17.88 4.75 -7.85
CA LEU A 384 -18.90 3.89 -8.40
C LEU A 384 -20.25 4.19 -7.76
N THR A 385 -21.21 4.61 -8.58
CA THR A 385 -22.60 4.81 -8.16
C THR A 385 -23.45 3.71 -8.77
N LEU A 386 -24.17 2.97 -7.92
CA LEU A 386 -25.10 1.93 -8.35
C LEU A 386 -26.53 2.46 -8.27
N MET A 387 -27.34 2.16 -9.27
CA MET A 387 -28.73 2.55 -9.36
C MET A 387 -29.58 1.41 -9.92
N TYR A 388 -30.86 1.38 -9.57
CA TYR A 388 -31.82 0.46 -10.18
C TYR A 388 -32.05 0.82 -11.65
N LYS A 389 -32.66 -0.08 -12.44
CA LYS A 389 -33.13 0.23 -13.81
C LYS A 389 -34.04 1.45 -13.87
N THR A 390 -34.75 1.73 -12.78
CA THR A 390 -35.62 2.91 -12.63
C THR A 390 -34.85 4.23 -12.48
N GLY A 391 -33.52 4.19 -12.32
CA GLY A 391 -32.67 5.35 -12.06
C GLY A 391 -32.54 5.74 -10.58
N LYS A 392 -33.25 5.07 -9.67
CA LYS A 392 -33.14 5.32 -8.22
C LYS A 392 -31.76 4.87 -7.70
N LEU A 393 -31.08 5.73 -6.95
CA LEU A 393 -29.77 5.43 -6.37
C LEU A 393 -29.88 4.38 -5.25
N LEU A 394 -28.91 3.48 -5.19
CA LEU A 394 -28.74 2.50 -4.11
C LEU A 394 -27.81 3.06 -3.04
N GLY A 395 -28.28 3.06 -1.79
CA GLY A 395 -27.45 3.40 -0.63
C GLY A 395 -26.46 2.29 -0.29
N ASP A 396 -25.27 2.67 0.15
CA ASP A 396 -24.16 1.76 0.44
C ASP A 396 -24.47 0.73 1.54
N SER A 397 -25.36 1.07 2.48
CA SER A 397 -25.78 0.20 3.59
C SER A 397 -26.89 -0.80 3.25
N ALA A 398 -27.47 -0.73 2.04
CA ALA A 398 -28.51 -1.67 1.63
C ALA A 398 -27.90 -3.07 1.47
N LYS A 399 -28.60 -4.09 1.99
CA LYS A 399 -28.19 -5.49 1.87
C LYS A 399 -28.57 -6.04 0.50
N LEU A 400 -27.67 -6.79 -0.13
CA LEU A 400 -27.94 -7.45 -1.41
C LEU A 400 -29.11 -8.43 -1.32
N ASP A 401 -29.27 -9.08 -0.16
CA ASP A 401 -30.35 -10.04 0.08
C ASP A 401 -31.74 -9.38 0.12
N ALA A 402 -31.81 -8.09 0.45
CA ALA A 402 -33.07 -7.35 0.48
C ALA A 402 -33.54 -6.92 -0.92
N LEU A 403 -32.67 -7.01 -1.93
CA LEU A 403 -33.03 -6.70 -3.32
C LEU A 403 -33.82 -7.87 -3.92
N SER A 404 -34.84 -7.56 -4.72
CA SER A 404 -35.55 -8.55 -5.50
C SER A 404 -34.59 -9.21 -6.52
N PRO A 405 -34.82 -10.49 -6.91
CA PRO A 405 -33.99 -11.13 -7.94
C PRO A 405 -33.94 -10.37 -9.26
N GLU A 406 -35.04 -9.69 -9.63
CA GLU A 406 -35.13 -8.84 -10.82
C GLU A 406 -34.23 -7.61 -10.71
N ASP A 407 -34.19 -6.97 -9.54
CA ASP A 407 -33.31 -5.84 -9.27
C ASP A 407 -31.84 -6.24 -9.31
N ARG A 408 -31.50 -7.43 -8.76
CA ARG A 408 -30.12 -7.97 -8.79
C ARG A 408 -29.61 -8.24 -10.20
N GLY A 409 -30.51 -8.61 -11.12
CA GLY A 409 -30.19 -8.82 -12.53
C GLY A 409 -30.18 -7.53 -13.37
N GLY A 410 -30.40 -6.36 -12.75
CA GLY A 410 -30.68 -5.12 -13.46
C GLY A 410 -30.00 -3.88 -12.91
N LEU A 411 -28.95 -4.01 -12.10
CA LEU A 411 -28.28 -2.85 -11.55
C LEU A 411 -27.52 -2.09 -12.64
N LEU A 412 -27.64 -0.77 -12.63
CA LEU A 412 -26.87 0.13 -13.49
C LEU A 412 -25.73 0.76 -12.69
N ALA A 413 -24.53 0.76 -13.27
CA ALA A 413 -23.35 1.41 -12.71
C ALA A 413 -23.01 2.69 -13.48
N SER A 414 -22.61 3.74 -12.77
CA SER A 414 -22.05 4.96 -13.37
C SER A 414 -20.82 5.44 -12.59
N GLY A 415 -19.92 6.14 -13.28
CA GLY A 415 -18.70 6.72 -12.71
C GLY A 415 -17.45 5.83 -12.85
N LEU A 416 -17.62 4.60 -13.31
CA LEU A 416 -16.53 3.66 -13.57
C LEU A 416 -16.89 2.75 -14.74
N GLU A 417 -16.05 2.73 -15.78
CA GLU A 417 -16.22 1.78 -16.89
C GLU A 417 -16.07 0.34 -16.40
N LEU A 418 -16.99 -0.54 -16.82
CA LEU A 418 -16.97 -1.97 -16.45
C LEU A 418 -16.30 -2.86 -17.51
N GLY A 419 -15.85 -2.27 -18.61
CA GLY A 419 -15.26 -3.00 -19.74
C GLY A 419 -13.86 -3.53 -19.54
N PRO A 420 -13.42 -4.41 -20.45
CA PRO A 420 -12.02 -4.82 -20.53
C PRO A 420 -11.11 -3.58 -20.65
N PRO A 421 -9.86 -3.66 -20.17
CA PRO A 421 -8.88 -2.57 -20.33
C PRO A 421 -8.75 -2.14 -21.79
N VAL A 422 -8.78 -0.83 -22.04
CA VAL A 422 -8.67 -0.25 -23.40
C VAL A 422 -7.39 0.57 -23.48
N VAL A 423 -6.66 0.45 -24.59
CA VAL A 423 -5.49 1.30 -24.85
C VAL A 423 -5.96 2.71 -25.17
N VAL A 424 -5.44 3.70 -24.46
CA VAL A 424 -5.82 5.11 -24.60
C VAL A 424 -4.58 5.96 -24.81
N THR A 425 -4.73 7.00 -25.64
CA THR A 425 -3.72 8.04 -25.78
C THR A 425 -3.74 8.93 -24.54
N PHE A 426 -2.63 8.95 -23.81
CA PHE A 426 -2.45 9.64 -22.55
C PHE A 426 -1.39 10.72 -22.69
N THR A 427 -1.72 11.96 -22.32
CA THR A 427 -0.86 13.13 -22.56
C THR A 427 -0.10 13.52 -21.31
N VAL A 428 1.23 13.48 -21.37
CA VAL A 428 2.11 13.95 -20.29
C VAL A 428 2.63 15.34 -20.63
N TYR A 429 2.28 16.35 -19.84
CA TYR A 429 2.76 17.72 -20.03
C TYR A 429 3.90 18.06 -19.07
N HIS A 430 4.83 18.93 -19.48
CA HIS A 430 5.89 19.38 -18.60
C HIS A 430 5.36 20.34 -17.53
N ALA A 431 5.47 19.97 -16.25
CA ALA A 431 4.92 20.72 -15.12
C ALA A 431 5.81 21.88 -14.63
N ALA A 432 6.90 22.22 -15.33
CA ALA A 432 7.75 23.35 -14.97
C ALA A 432 7.09 24.69 -15.35
N LYS A 433 7.25 25.70 -14.49
CA LYS A 433 6.62 27.03 -14.64
C LYS A 433 7.02 27.76 -15.93
N THR A 434 8.16 27.42 -16.52
CA THR A 434 8.77 28.14 -17.64
C THR A 434 8.51 27.49 -19.01
N SER A 435 7.97 26.27 -19.05
CA SER A 435 7.81 25.50 -20.28
C SER A 435 6.33 25.28 -20.58
N THR A 436 5.65 26.31 -21.03
CA THR A 436 4.29 26.17 -21.55
C THR A 436 4.36 25.52 -22.93
N GLY A 437 3.87 24.28 -23.06
CA GLY A 437 3.57 23.65 -24.35
C GLY A 437 4.28 22.34 -24.68
N THR A 438 5.25 21.89 -23.89
CA THR A 438 5.84 20.55 -24.14
C THR A 438 4.91 19.46 -23.63
N THR A 439 4.33 18.70 -24.55
CA THR A 439 3.46 17.56 -24.28
C THR A 439 3.97 16.31 -25.00
N VAL A 440 3.87 15.17 -24.35
CA VAL A 440 4.19 13.85 -24.89
C VAL A 440 2.92 13.01 -24.90
N ALA A 441 2.55 12.45 -26.04
CA ALA A 441 1.49 11.46 -26.13
C ALA A 441 2.06 10.06 -25.92
N LEU A 442 1.44 9.27 -25.04
CA LEU A 442 1.80 7.88 -24.74
C LEU A 442 0.59 6.98 -24.99
N GLU A 443 0.81 5.74 -25.42
CA GLU A 443 -0.23 4.72 -25.48
C GLU A 443 -0.12 3.84 -24.23
N VAL A 444 -1.13 3.90 -23.37
CA VAL A 444 -1.19 3.13 -22.12
C VAL A 444 -2.60 2.59 -21.93
N LEU A 445 -2.75 1.51 -21.15
CA LEU A 445 -4.08 1.03 -20.77
C LEU A 445 -4.78 2.07 -19.88
N ASP A 446 -6.09 2.22 -20.02
CA ASP A 446 -6.91 3.10 -19.19
C ASP A 446 -6.96 2.68 -17.70
N THR A 447 -6.63 1.42 -17.43
CA THR A 447 -6.45 0.85 -16.08
C THR A 447 -5.03 1.00 -15.54
N ALA A 448 -4.09 1.55 -16.31
CA ALA A 448 -2.68 1.59 -15.95
C ALA A 448 -2.39 2.36 -14.66
N THR A 449 -1.32 1.94 -13.97
CA THR A 449 -0.74 2.64 -12.82
C THR A 449 0.15 3.79 -13.28
N PHE A 450 0.38 4.78 -12.41
CA PHE A 450 1.33 5.84 -12.68
C PHE A 450 2.76 5.30 -12.87
N GLN A 451 3.11 4.17 -12.24
CA GLN A 451 4.36 3.47 -12.53
C GLN A 451 4.45 3.00 -13.98
N GLU A 452 3.38 2.42 -14.53
CA GLU A 452 3.33 1.96 -15.93
C GLU A 452 3.39 3.13 -16.91
N VAL A 453 2.70 4.25 -16.63
CA VAL A 453 2.81 5.48 -17.42
C VAL A 453 4.23 6.02 -17.42
N LYS A 454 4.86 6.06 -16.23
CA LYS A 454 6.23 6.51 -16.05
C LYS A 454 7.23 5.61 -16.75
N LYS A 455 7.01 4.29 -16.73
CA LYS A 455 7.79 3.30 -17.47
C LYS A 455 7.62 3.50 -18.97
N ALA A 456 6.40 3.62 -19.48
CA ALA A 456 6.14 3.90 -20.89
C ALA A 456 6.83 5.19 -21.36
N LEU A 457 6.80 6.25 -20.55
CA LEU A 457 7.52 7.50 -20.82
C LEU A 457 9.04 7.29 -20.85
N CYS A 458 9.59 6.56 -19.88
CA CYS A 458 11.02 6.28 -19.81
C CYS A 458 11.49 5.40 -20.97
N ASP A 459 10.71 4.39 -21.35
CA ASP A 459 10.99 3.50 -22.47
C ASP A 459 10.96 4.26 -23.79
N THR A 460 10.00 5.20 -23.95
CA THR A 460 9.89 6.06 -25.13
C THR A 460 11.12 6.97 -25.32
N TYR A 461 11.83 7.34 -24.26
CA TYR A 461 12.97 8.27 -24.33
C TYR A 461 14.31 7.69 -23.84
N GLY A 462 14.37 6.38 -23.56
CA GLY A 462 15.59 5.71 -23.07
C GLY A 462 16.10 6.27 -21.74
N ALA A 463 15.21 6.57 -20.81
CA ALA A 463 15.54 7.21 -19.54
C ALA A 463 15.35 6.29 -18.33
N LYS A 464 15.87 6.70 -17.17
CA LYS A 464 15.65 5.97 -15.90
C LYS A 464 14.39 6.46 -15.22
N LEU A 465 13.69 5.55 -14.53
CA LEU A 465 12.51 5.88 -13.72
C LEU A 465 12.79 6.99 -12.68
N THR A 466 14.01 7.14 -12.17
CA THR A 466 14.35 8.18 -11.18
C THR A 466 14.40 9.59 -11.77
N GLU A 467 14.40 9.74 -13.09
CA GLU A 467 14.49 11.03 -13.77
C GLU A 467 13.12 11.68 -14.06
N VAL A 468 12.04 10.98 -13.74
CA VAL A 468 10.66 11.42 -13.94
C VAL A 468 9.90 11.37 -12.62
N ARG A 469 9.16 12.43 -12.34
CA ARG A 469 8.15 12.48 -11.28
C ARG A 469 6.83 12.93 -11.88
N LEU A 470 5.79 12.09 -11.77
CA LEU A 470 4.44 12.44 -12.17
C LEU A 470 3.78 13.30 -11.09
N VAL A 471 3.09 14.36 -11.50
CA VAL A 471 2.47 15.35 -10.62
C VAL A 471 1.09 15.75 -11.12
N THR A 472 0.16 15.97 -10.20
CA THR A 472 -1.17 16.53 -10.47
C THR A 472 -1.28 17.93 -9.90
N LYS A 473 -2.11 18.78 -10.53
CA LYS A 473 -2.36 20.13 -10.03
C LYS A 473 -3.27 20.04 -8.80
N LYS A 474 -2.85 20.65 -7.69
CA LYS A 474 -3.68 20.69 -6.47
C LYS A 474 -4.84 21.67 -6.70
N PRO A 475 -6.11 21.24 -6.53
CA PRO A 475 -7.26 22.10 -6.77
C PRO A 475 -7.20 23.37 -5.92
N GLY A 476 -7.51 24.51 -6.53
CA GLY A 476 -7.48 25.83 -5.89
C GLY A 476 -6.08 26.43 -5.66
N THR A 477 -5.00 25.76 -6.09
CA THR A 477 -3.63 26.29 -5.94
C THR A 477 -2.83 26.18 -7.23
N THR A 478 -1.75 26.95 -7.34
CA THR A 478 -0.74 26.80 -8.40
C THR A 478 0.28 25.69 -8.08
N GLY A 479 0.07 24.95 -6.98
CA GLY A 479 0.96 23.89 -6.53
C GLY A 479 0.72 22.58 -7.26
N PHE A 480 1.78 21.80 -7.36
CA PHE A 480 1.75 20.43 -7.88
C PHE A 480 1.95 19.43 -6.72
N VAL A 481 1.24 18.31 -6.77
CA VAL A 481 1.36 17.21 -5.80
C VAL A 481 1.87 15.98 -6.54
N GLY A 482 2.87 15.31 -5.96
CA GLY A 482 3.40 14.07 -6.53
C GLY A 482 2.36 12.95 -6.49
N CYS A 483 2.21 12.25 -7.61
CA CYS A 483 1.38 11.04 -7.67
C CYS A 483 2.17 9.84 -7.13
N LYS A 484 1.50 8.92 -6.43
CA LYS A 484 2.15 7.69 -5.98
C LYS A 484 2.20 6.71 -7.14
N ASP A 485 3.31 6.00 -7.29
CA ASP A 485 3.52 5.05 -8.39
C ASP A 485 2.46 3.92 -8.38
N SER A 486 1.90 3.58 -7.21
CA SER A 486 0.83 2.58 -7.03
C SER A 486 -0.56 3.04 -7.45
N ASP A 487 -0.80 4.34 -7.60
CA ASP A 487 -2.12 4.86 -7.93
C ASP A 487 -2.40 4.65 -9.42
N ARG A 488 -3.65 4.35 -9.76
CA ARG A 488 -4.11 4.18 -11.15
C ARG A 488 -4.45 5.52 -11.79
N ILE A 489 -4.39 5.61 -13.12
CA ILE A 489 -4.77 6.83 -13.85
C ILE A 489 -6.27 7.14 -13.80
N GLN A 490 -7.13 6.15 -13.50
CA GLN A 490 -8.56 6.35 -13.20
C GLN A 490 -9.33 7.20 -14.24
N GLY A 491 -9.08 6.98 -15.54
CA GLY A 491 -9.72 7.75 -16.60
C GLY A 491 -9.16 9.15 -16.80
N LEU A 492 -8.12 9.56 -16.06
CA LEU A 492 -7.32 10.72 -16.43
C LEU A 492 -6.75 10.49 -17.84
N ARG A 493 -6.82 11.54 -18.66
CA ARG A 493 -6.23 11.56 -20.01
C ARG A 493 -4.94 12.37 -20.06
N GLU A 494 -4.67 13.13 -19.00
CA GLU A 494 -3.51 14.01 -18.91
C GLU A 494 -2.91 14.03 -17.51
N ILE A 495 -1.59 14.21 -17.44
CA ILE A 495 -0.86 14.42 -16.19
C ILE A 495 0.36 15.30 -16.39
N GLY A 496 0.76 16.03 -15.34
CA GLY A 496 2.03 16.72 -15.32
C GLY A 496 3.18 15.78 -15.03
N ALA A 497 4.34 16.04 -15.61
CA ALA A 497 5.59 15.41 -15.22
C ALA A 497 6.66 16.47 -14.97
N SER A 498 7.57 16.21 -14.03
CA SER A 498 8.76 17.03 -13.77
C SER A 498 9.99 16.15 -13.61
N GLY A 499 11.18 16.73 -13.76
CA GLY A 499 12.46 16.03 -13.61
C GLY A 499 13.33 16.12 -14.86
N LYS A 500 14.55 15.60 -14.74
CA LYS A 500 15.61 15.73 -15.76
C LYS A 500 15.20 15.21 -17.14
N LEU A 501 14.34 14.19 -17.20
CA LEU A 501 13.84 13.70 -18.48
C LEU A 501 13.01 14.78 -19.18
N MET A 502 12.07 15.37 -18.47
CA MET A 502 11.16 16.35 -19.06
C MET A 502 11.89 17.64 -19.46
N ASP A 503 12.94 18.02 -18.74
CA ASP A 503 13.84 19.11 -19.13
C ASP A 503 14.54 18.83 -20.47
N ARG A 504 15.02 17.57 -20.67
CA ARG A 504 15.65 17.14 -21.93
C ARG A 504 14.67 17.01 -23.09
N VAL A 505 13.42 16.62 -22.81
CA VAL A 505 12.35 16.61 -23.82
C VAL A 505 11.99 18.03 -24.22
N ALA A 506 11.89 18.95 -23.26
CA ALA A 506 11.61 20.36 -23.51
C ALA A 506 12.74 21.07 -24.26
N SER A 507 14.00 20.69 -24.05
CA SER A 507 15.16 21.21 -24.80
C SER A 507 15.33 20.57 -26.19
N GLY A 508 14.58 19.53 -26.52
CA GLY A 508 14.73 18.75 -27.75
C GLY A 508 15.97 17.85 -27.79
N GLU A 509 16.68 17.70 -26.67
CA GLU A 509 17.86 16.83 -26.54
C GLU A 509 17.45 15.34 -26.46
N ALA A 510 16.35 15.04 -25.78
CA ALA A 510 15.78 13.70 -25.74
C ALA A 510 14.97 13.44 -27.01
N LYS A 511 15.56 12.75 -27.98
CA LYS A 511 14.81 12.18 -29.10
C LYS A 511 14.02 10.97 -28.59
N PRO A 512 12.74 10.81 -28.99
CA PRO A 512 12.04 9.56 -28.73
C PRO A 512 12.90 8.44 -29.31
N VAL A 513 13.28 7.49 -28.46
CA VAL A 513 13.82 6.22 -28.93
C VAL A 513 12.72 5.67 -29.82
N PRO A 514 13.00 5.43 -31.12
CA PRO A 514 12.00 4.83 -31.98
C PRO A 514 11.54 3.57 -31.28
N THR A 515 10.30 3.61 -30.79
CA THR A 515 9.65 2.48 -30.13
C THR A 515 9.94 1.29 -31.02
N ALA A 516 10.62 0.27 -30.48
CA ALA A 516 11.10 -0.86 -31.27
C ALA A 516 9.99 -1.27 -32.25
N PRO A 517 10.33 -1.43 -33.56
CA PRO A 517 9.36 -1.48 -34.66
C PRO A 517 8.12 -2.27 -34.26
N GLY A 518 6.98 -1.57 -34.27
CA GLY A 518 5.79 -1.89 -33.46
C GLY A 518 5.55 -3.38 -33.31
N SER A 519 5.61 -3.86 -32.06
CA SER A 519 5.27 -5.24 -31.76
C SER A 519 3.85 -5.55 -32.25
N ILE A 520 3.71 -6.62 -33.01
CA ILE A 520 2.40 -7.17 -33.39
C ILE A 520 1.93 -8.10 -32.28
N SER A 521 0.65 -8.00 -31.93
CA SER A 521 -0.03 -9.00 -31.10
C SER A 521 -0.39 -10.20 -31.96
N VAL A 522 0.19 -11.35 -31.66
CA VAL A 522 -0.08 -12.64 -32.31
C VAL A 522 -0.87 -13.49 -31.32
N GLU A 523 -2.08 -13.87 -31.71
CA GLU A 523 -2.91 -14.84 -31.01
C GLU A 523 -2.45 -16.26 -31.35
N VAL A 524 -2.05 -17.01 -30.34
CA VAL A 524 -1.61 -18.38 -30.47
C VAL A 524 -2.71 -19.30 -29.93
N VAL A 525 -3.28 -20.12 -30.80
CA VAL A 525 -4.41 -21.01 -30.49
C VAL A 525 -3.89 -22.44 -30.35
N HIS A 526 -4.16 -23.11 -29.23
CA HIS A 526 -3.77 -24.51 -29.08
C HIS A 526 -4.75 -25.42 -29.85
N ALA A 527 -4.21 -26.19 -30.79
CA ALA A 527 -4.98 -26.87 -31.84
C ALA A 527 -5.93 -27.95 -31.33
N LYS A 528 -5.71 -28.52 -30.13
CA LYS A 528 -6.56 -29.59 -29.57
C LYS A 528 -7.65 -29.11 -28.62
N ASN A 529 -7.36 -28.13 -27.76
CA ASN A 529 -8.25 -27.68 -26.69
C ASN A 529 -8.87 -26.30 -26.97
N GLY A 530 -8.37 -25.58 -27.99
CA GLY A 530 -8.85 -24.24 -28.35
C GLY A 530 -8.44 -23.13 -27.38
N SER A 531 -7.62 -23.40 -26.37
CA SER A 531 -7.09 -22.36 -25.47
C SER A 531 -6.24 -21.36 -26.28
N THR A 532 -6.25 -20.08 -25.90
CA THR A 532 -5.52 -19.03 -26.64
C THR A 532 -4.59 -18.22 -25.73
N VAL A 533 -3.47 -17.76 -26.28
CA VAL A 533 -2.56 -16.81 -25.64
C VAL A 533 -2.16 -15.72 -26.63
N VAL A 534 -2.22 -14.45 -26.20
CA VAL A 534 -1.83 -13.31 -27.04
C VAL A 534 -0.42 -12.86 -26.67
N LEU A 535 0.49 -12.85 -27.64
CA LEU A 535 1.89 -12.52 -27.45
C LEU A 535 2.30 -11.30 -28.27
N GLN A 536 3.16 -10.45 -27.71
CA GLN A 536 3.75 -9.33 -28.44
C GLN A 536 5.12 -9.72 -28.98
N VAL A 537 5.25 -9.69 -30.31
CA VAL A 537 6.47 -10.03 -31.05
C VAL A 537 6.73 -8.99 -32.13
N LEU A 538 7.95 -8.89 -32.64
CA LEU A 538 8.26 -7.95 -33.72
C LEU A 538 7.55 -8.38 -35.03
N PRO A 539 7.20 -7.44 -35.92
CA PRO A 539 6.49 -7.75 -37.16
C PRO A 539 7.32 -8.60 -38.13
N ASP A 540 8.65 -8.48 -38.03
CA ASP A 540 9.66 -9.27 -38.76
C ASP A 540 10.17 -10.48 -37.96
N ALA A 541 9.53 -10.80 -36.82
CA ALA A 541 9.96 -11.92 -35.99
C ALA A 541 9.81 -13.26 -36.71
N THR A 542 10.74 -14.18 -36.46
CA THR A 542 10.67 -15.54 -37.00
C THR A 542 9.80 -16.45 -36.14
N MET A 543 9.33 -17.57 -36.70
CA MET A 543 8.58 -18.59 -35.96
C MET A 543 9.39 -19.13 -34.77
N LEU A 544 10.71 -19.18 -34.87
CA LEU A 544 11.61 -19.46 -33.75
C LEU A 544 11.45 -18.47 -32.59
N GLN A 545 11.43 -17.16 -32.89
CA GLN A 545 11.28 -16.12 -31.87
C GLN A 545 9.89 -16.13 -31.24
N LEU A 546 8.84 -16.39 -32.05
CA LEU A 546 7.49 -16.61 -31.53
C LEU A 546 7.45 -17.82 -30.60
N ARG A 547 8.07 -18.94 -30.98
CA ARG A 547 8.17 -20.15 -30.14
C ARG A 547 8.89 -19.87 -28.82
N GLN A 548 9.99 -19.13 -28.84
CA GLN A 548 10.70 -18.71 -27.62
C GLN A 548 9.83 -17.79 -26.74
N ALA A 549 9.05 -16.89 -27.34
CA ALA A 549 8.11 -16.04 -26.62
C ALA A 549 7.00 -16.86 -25.94
N ILE A 550 6.46 -17.88 -26.62
CA ILE A 550 5.50 -18.83 -26.07
C ILE A 550 6.10 -19.60 -24.89
N MET A 551 7.29 -20.19 -25.08
CA MET A 551 7.97 -20.93 -24.01
C MET A 551 8.18 -20.08 -22.76
N LYS A 552 8.60 -18.83 -22.94
CA LYS A 552 8.78 -17.88 -21.85
C LYS A 552 7.46 -17.53 -21.17
N ALA A 553 6.37 -17.40 -21.91
CA ALA A 553 5.05 -17.09 -21.36
C ALA A 553 4.46 -18.25 -20.54
N ILE A 554 4.69 -19.50 -20.96
CA ILE A 554 4.17 -20.70 -20.29
C ILE A 554 5.13 -21.22 -19.20
N GLY A 555 6.40 -20.79 -19.22
CA GLY A 555 7.43 -21.27 -18.31
C GLY A 555 8.06 -22.61 -18.73
N GLN A 556 7.95 -22.98 -20.00
CA GLN A 556 8.57 -24.19 -20.54
C GLN A 556 10.03 -23.94 -20.94
N THR A 557 10.86 -24.97 -20.79
CA THR A 557 12.31 -24.88 -21.05
C THR A 557 12.75 -25.68 -22.28
N LYS A 558 11.93 -26.65 -22.75
CA LYS A 558 12.27 -27.48 -23.90
C LYS A 558 11.55 -27.02 -25.16
N MET A 559 12.31 -26.74 -26.21
CA MET A 559 11.79 -26.33 -27.52
C MET A 559 10.93 -27.41 -28.19
N SER A 560 11.15 -28.68 -27.85
CA SER A 560 10.37 -29.82 -28.39
C SER A 560 8.94 -29.89 -27.84
N GLU A 561 8.61 -29.14 -26.79
CA GLU A 561 7.28 -29.14 -26.17
C GLU A 561 6.33 -28.11 -26.80
N VAL A 562 6.84 -27.25 -27.69
CA VAL A 562 6.05 -26.24 -28.39
C VAL A 562 6.24 -26.41 -29.89
N GLN A 563 5.23 -26.92 -30.58
CA GLN A 563 5.23 -27.11 -32.03
C GLN A 563 4.23 -26.14 -32.65
N LEU A 564 4.71 -25.27 -33.54
CA LEU A 564 3.87 -24.30 -34.24
C LEU A 564 3.37 -24.95 -35.53
N VAL A 565 2.05 -24.93 -35.76
CA VAL A 565 1.43 -25.60 -36.90
C VAL A 565 0.49 -24.67 -37.68
N LYS A 566 0.31 -24.96 -38.96
CA LYS A 566 -0.74 -24.41 -39.83
C LYS A 566 -1.69 -25.51 -40.25
N ALA A 567 -2.96 -25.16 -40.41
CA ALA A 567 -3.92 -26.03 -41.08
C ALA A 567 -3.71 -25.94 -42.61
N ASP A 568 -3.45 -27.08 -43.24
CA ASP A 568 -3.41 -27.25 -44.69
C ASP A 568 -4.46 -28.29 -45.08
N GLY A 569 -5.69 -27.82 -45.33
CA GLY A 569 -6.85 -28.69 -45.51
C GLY A 569 -7.23 -29.43 -44.22
N SER A 570 -7.12 -30.77 -44.23
CA SER A 570 -7.38 -31.64 -43.06
C SER A 570 -6.12 -31.99 -42.26
N GLU A 571 -4.94 -31.60 -42.72
CA GLU A 571 -3.67 -31.93 -42.09
C GLU A 571 -3.08 -30.72 -41.37
N LEU A 572 -2.37 -30.97 -40.27
CA LEU A 572 -1.60 -29.96 -39.55
C LEU A 572 -0.14 -30.07 -39.97
N VAL A 573 0.40 -29.00 -40.54
CA VAL A 573 1.77 -28.93 -41.06
C VAL A 573 2.60 -28.01 -40.17
N ASP A 574 3.81 -28.43 -39.83
CA ASP A 574 4.71 -27.64 -38.98
C ASP A 574 5.24 -26.39 -39.68
N PHE A 575 5.41 -25.33 -38.90
CA PHE A 575 6.17 -24.16 -39.31
C PHE A 575 7.67 -24.40 -39.20
N GLU A 576 8.40 -24.01 -40.23
CA GLU A 576 9.86 -23.93 -40.15
C GLU A 576 10.28 -22.76 -39.26
N ASP A 577 11.27 -22.99 -38.40
CA ASP A 577 11.79 -22.01 -37.45
C ASP A 577 12.35 -20.73 -38.12
N SER A 578 12.76 -20.85 -39.38
CA SER A 578 13.29 -19.75 -40.19
C SER A 578 12.22 -18.90 -40.87
N GLU A 579 10.96 -19.37 -40.92
CA GLU A 579 9.86 -18.64 -41.55
C GLU A 579 9.55 -17.38 -40.73
N SER A 580 9.37 -16.25 -41.42
CA SER A 580 8.95 -15.00 -40.79
C SER A 580 7.45 -15.01 -40.51
N LEU A 581 7.01 -14.30 -39.46
CA LEU A 581 5.60 -14.13 -39.14
C LEU A 581 4.80 -13.50 -40.29
N ASN A 582 5.44 -12.70 -41.15
CA ASN A 582 4.84 -12.13 -42.36
C ASN A 582 3.49 -11.44 -42.10
N GLY A 583 3.36 -10.79 -40.93
CA GLY A 583 2.14 -10.08 -40.51
C GLY A 583 0.97 -10.97 -40.07
N ARG A 584 1.19 -12.28 -39.85
CA ARG A 584 0.16 -13.18 -39.32
C ARG A 584 -0.21 -12.79 -37.89
N LYS A 585 -1.51 -12.68 -37.64
CA LYS A 585 -2.06 -12.35 -36.32
C LYS A 585 -2.51 -13.58 -35.54
N GLU A 586 -2.63 -14.71 -36.21
CA GLU A 586 -3.09 -15.97 -35.62
C GLU A 586 -2.16 -17.12 -36.04
N VAL A 587 -1.74 -17.92 -35.07
CA VAL A 587 -0.88 -19.10 -35.27
C VAL A 587 -1.37 -20.25 -34.40
N MET A 588 -1.42 -21.47 -34.91
CA MET A 588 -1.82 -22.63 -34.11
C MET A 588 -0.60 -23.29 -33.45
N MET A 589 -0.78 -23.89 -32.27
CA MET A 589 0.27 -24.65 -31.60
C MET A 589 -0.20 -26.01 -31.09
N LEU A 590 0.75 -26.94 -30.95
CA LEU A 590 0.61 -28.26 -30.36
C LEU A 590 1.71 -28.47 -29.30
N GLY A 591 1.44 -29.33 -28.32
CA GLY A 591 2.44 -29.88 -27.41
C GLY A 591 2.12 -29.64 -25.94
N CYS A 592 2.09 -28.37 -25.51
CA CYS A 592 1.81 -28.00 -24.13
C CYS A 592 0.50 -27.23 -23.97
N ASP A 593 -0.14 -27.40 -22.81
CA ASP A 593 -1.37 -26.67 -22.48
C ASP A 593 -1.06 -25.18 -22.29
N LEU A 594 -1.82 -24.35 -23.00
CA LEU A 594 -1.81 -22.91 -22.78
C LEU A 594 -2.52 -22.59 -21.47
N PRO A 595 -2.00 -21.64 -20.67
CA PRO A 595 -2.74 -21.14 -19.52
C PRO A 595 -4.07 -20.59 -20.03
N ASN A 596 -5.18 -21.08 -19.48
CA ASN A 596 -6.48 -20.50 -19.82
C ASN A 596 -6.44 -19.01 -19.48
N PRO A 597 -6.90 -18.13 -20.38
CA PRO A 597 -7.03 -16.72 -20.04
C PRO A 597 -7.92 -16.62 -18.78
N PRO A 598 -7.53 -15.77 -17.79
CA PRO A 598 -8.26 -15.61 -16.54
C PRO A 598 -9.68 -15.07 -16.75
#